data_AF-A0A450VA96-F1
#
_entry.id   AF-A0A450VA96-F1
#
_cell.length_a   1.000
_cell.length_b   1.000
_cell.length_c   1.000
_cell.angle_alpha   90.00
_cell.angle_beta   90.00
_cell.angle_gamma   90.00
#
_symmetry.space_group_name_H-M   'P 1'
#
loop_
_entity.id
_entity.type
_entity.pdbx_description
1 polymer ?
#
loop_
_entity_poly.entity_id
_entity_poly.type
_entity_poly.pdbx_seq_one_letter_code
_entity_poly.pdbx_strand_id
1 'polypeptide(L)' 'MHLSLSDEAKAGSVEISPDITAELNESGDLIGIEILSASAFLRDSILESAQAKLLGLSRKAA' A
#
# COMPACT_ATOMS: atom_id res chain seq x y z
N MET A 1 6.74 -5.55 -2.52
CA MET A 1 7.51 -4.41 -1.95
C MET A 1 7.28 -4.49 -0.46
N HIS A 2 8.34 -4.49 0.33
CA HIS A 2 8.25 -4.71 1.77
C HIS A 2 9.00 -3.57 2.47
N LEU A 3 8.33 -2.92 3.43
CA LEU A 3 8.87 -1.89 4.31
C LEU A 3 8.92 -2.48 5.72
N SER A 4 10.13 -2.75 6.20
CA SER A 4 10.37 -3.20 7.57
C SER A 4 10.50 -2.01 8.53
N LEU A 5 9.89 -2.14 9.70
CA LEU A 5 10.12 -1.28 10.86
C LEU A 5 11.13 -1.92 11.84
N SER A 6 11.33 -3.23 11.74
CA SER A 6 12.20 -4.06 12.58
C SER A 6 12.78 -5.25 11.79
N ASP A 7 14.01 -5.65 12.10
CA ASP A 7 14.66 -6.84 11.54
C ASP A 7 14.19 -8.16 12.20
N GLU A 8 13.19 -8.08 13.07
CA GLU A 8 12.56 -9.23 13.72
C GLU A 8 11.85 -10.16 12.71
N ALA A 9 11.72 -11.43 13.06
CA ALA A 9 11.11 -12.44 12.19
C ALA A 9 9.57 -12.29 12.13
N LYS A 10 9.03 -12.34 10.90
CA LYS A 10 7.59 -12.42 10.63
C LYS A 10 7.04 -13.78 11.04
N ALA A 11 5.99 -13.76 11.88
CA ALA A 11 5.22 -14.94 12.25
C ALA A 11 3.84 -14.98 11.58
N GLY A 12 3.28 -13.82 11.22
CA GLY A 12 2.00 -13.73 10.56
C GLY A 12 1.78 -12.41 9.81
N SER A 13 0.62 -12.28 9.18
CA SER A 13 0.18 -11.02 8.58
C SER A 13 -1.34 -10.88 8.60
N VAL A 14 -1.80 -9.62 8.58
CA VAL A 14 -3.22 -9.25 8.53
C VAL A 14 -3.41 -8.23 7.41
N GLU A 15 -4.42 -8.41 6.57
CA GLU A 15 -4.78 -7.44 5.54
C GLU A 15 -5.42 -6.20 6.18
N ILE A 16 -4.86 -5.02 5.88
CA ILE A 16 -5.33 -3.73 6.43
C ILE A 16 -6.01 -2.87 5.36
N SER A 17 -5.77 -3.18 4.09
CA SER A 17 -6.34 -2.56 2.89
C SER A 17 -6.15 -3.54 1.74
N PRO A 18 -6.94 -3.46 0.65
CA PRO A 18 -6.68 -4.24 -0.55
C PRO A 18 -5.20 -4.19 -0.94
N ASP A 19 -4.60 -5.37 -1.09
CA ASP A 19 -3.19 -5.59 -1.45
C ASP A 19 -2.16 -5.03 -0.45
N ILE A 20 -2.55 -4.59 0.75
CA ILE A 20 -1.63 -4.11 1.79
C ILE A 20 -1.83 -4.92 3.07
N THR A 21 -0.74 -5.49 3.59
CA THR A 21 -0.75 -6.26 4.83
C THR A 21 0.17 -5.67 5.88
N ALA A 22 -0.27 -5.77 7.13
CA ALA A 22 0.56 -5.59 8.31
C ALA A 22 1.22 -6.92 8.67
N GLU A 23 2.53 -6.90 8.89
CA GLU A 23 3.31 -8.07 9.30
C GLU A 23 3.52 -8.07 10.81
N LEU A 24 3.28 -9.22 11.43
CA LEU A 24 3.27 -9.38 12.88
C LEU A 24 4.31 -10.41 13.32
N ASN A 25 4.94 -10.17 14.48
CA ASN A 25 5.74 -11.18 15.18
C ASN A 25 4.84 -12.18 15.95
N GLU A 26 5.45 -13.11 16.69
CA GLU A 26 4.72 -14.12 17.48
C GLU A 26 3.86 -13.51 18.60
N SER A 27 4.23 -12.35 19.11
CA SER A 27 3.49 -11.59 20.13
C SER A 27 2.31 -10.80 19.55
N GLY A 28 2.22 -10.71 18.23
CA GLY A 28 1.23 -9.88 17.53
C GLY A 28 1.63 -8.41 17.36
N ASP A 29 2.90 -8.06 17.61
CA ASP A 29 3.41 -6.70 17.41
C ASP A 29 3.69 -6.43 15.93
N LEU A 30 3.43 -5.19 15.49
CA LEU A 30 3.70 -4.75 14.13
C LEU A 30 5.20 -4.60 13.87
N ILE A 31 5.72 -5.31 12.88
CA ILE A 31 7.14 -5.27 12.50
C ILE A 31 7.38 -4.82 11.06
N GLY A 32 6.35 -4.78 10.21
CA GLY A 32 6.49 -4.39 8.81
C GLY A 32 5.16 -4.16 8.11
N ILE A 33 5.23 -3.54 6.93
CA ILE A 33 4.11 -3.38 5.99
C ILE A 33 4.54 -3.95 4.64
N GLU A 34 3.67 -4.76 4.04
CA GLU A 34 3.90 -5.39 2.75
C GLU A 34 2.81 -5.03 1.75
N ILE A 35 3.23 -4.58 0.56
CA ILE A 35 2.33 -4.38 -0.59
C ILE A 35 2.44 -5.61 -1.50
N LEU A 36 1.35 -6.36 -1.58
CA LEU A 36 1.14 -7.48 -2.48
C LEU A 36 1.05 -6.95 -3.92
N SER A 37 1.52 -7.73 -4.89
CA SER A 37 1.47 -7.34 -6.31
C SER A 37 1.99 -5.90 -6.57
N ALA A 38 3.04 -5.49 -5.86
CA ALA A 38 3.43 -4.08 -5.71
C ALA A 38 3.54 -3.28 -7.02
N SER A 39 4.01 -3.90 -8.11
CA SER A 39 4.07 -3.22 -9.42
C SER A 39 2.68 -2.88 -9.97
N ALA A 40 1.71 -3.78 -9.83
CA ALA A 40 0.33 -3.52 -10.23
C ALA A 40 -0.29 -2.45 -9.32
N PHE A 41 -0.15 -2.59 -8.00
CA PHE A 41 -0.64 -1.61 -7.02
C PHE A 41 -0.14 -0.19 -7.32
N LEU A 42 1.18 -0.03 -7.53
CA LEU A 42 1.78 1.28 -7.83
C LEU A 42 1.33 1.84 -9.18
N ARG A 43 1.27 0.99 -10.22
CA ARG A 43 0.76 1.40 -11.54
C ARG A 43 -0.68 1.93 -11.42
N ASP A 44 -1.54 1.19 -10.74
CA ASP A 44 -2.96 1.50 -10.63
C ASP A 44 -3.16 2.78 -9.79
N SER A 45 -2.42 2.92 -8.68
CA SER A 45 -2.38 4.15 -7.87
C SER A 45 -1.96 5.39 -8.68
N ILE A 46 -0.93 5.24 -9.53
CA ILE A 46 -0.45 6.33 -10.41
C ILE A 46 -1.52 6.69 -11.43
N LEU A 47 -2.11 5.70 -12.11
CA LEU A 47 -3.14 5.92 -13.14
C LEU A 47 -4.38 6.60 -12.56
N GLU A 48 -4.85 6.14 -11.40
CA GLU A 48 -5.97 6.75 -10.69
C GLU A 48 -5.66 8.20 -10.32
N SER A 49 -4.48 8.47 -9.74
CA SER A 49 -4.07 9.83 -9.39
C SER A 49 -3.96 10.77 -10.60
N ALA A 50 -3.47 10.25 -11.74
CA ALA A 50 -3.36 11.00 -12.98
C ALA A 50 -4.74 11.31 -13.55
N GLN A 51 -5.65 10.33 -13.56
CA GLN A 51 -7.04 10.51 -13.99
C GLN A 51 -7.76 11.53 -13.11
N ALA A 52 -7.62 11.44 -11.78
CA ALA A 52 -8.20 12.40 -10.84
C ALA A 52 -7.71 13.84 -11.09
N LYS A 53 -6.41 14.01 -11.38
CA LYS A 53 -5.84 15.30 -11.77
C LYS A 53 -6.44 15.82 -13.07
N LEU A 54 -6.51 15.00 -14.12
CA LEU A 54 -7.10 15.40 -15.40
C LEU A 54 -8.57 15.82 -15.25
N LEU A 55 -9.36 15.06 -14.50
CA LEU A 55 -10.77 15.41 -14.18
C LEU A 55 -10.87 16.70 -13.33
N GLY A 56 -9.93 16.91 -12.40
CA GLY A 56 -9.82 18.14 -11.62
C GLY A 56 -9.50 19.38 -12.48
N LEU A 57 -8.65 19.22 -13.50
CA LEU A 57 -8.35 20.27 -14.47
C LEU A 57 -9.56 20.59 -15.36
N SER A 58 -10.33 19.57 -15.74
CA SER A 58 -11.58 19.76 -16.50
C SER A 58 -12.65 20.56 -15.75
N ARG A 59 -12.62 20.57 -14.40
CA ARG A 59 -13.57 21.34 -13.57
C ARG A 59 -13.21 22.81 -13.39
N LYS A 60 -11.97 23.21 -13.67
CA LYS A 60 -11.48 24.59 -13.53
C LYS A 60 -11.70 25.47 -14.76
N ALA A 61 -12.24 24.93 -15.85
CA ALA A 61 -12.66 25.69 -17.02
C ALA A 61 -14.15 26.07 -16.89
N ALA A 62 -14.46 27.01 -16.02
CA ALA A 62 -15.75 27.70 -15.93
C ALA A 62 -15.55 29.10 -15.35
#